data_AF-A0A1S1LYF1-F1
#
_entry.id   AF-A0A1S1LYF1-F1
#
_cell.length_a   1.000
_cell.length_b   1.000
_cell.length_c   1.000
_cell.angle_alpha   90.00
_cell.angle_beta   90.00
_cell.angle_gamma   90.00
#
_symmetry.space_group_name_H-M   'P 1'
#
loop_
_entity.id
_entity.type
_entity.pdbx_description
1 polymer ?
#
loop_
_entity_poly.entity_id
_entity_poly.type
_entity_poly.pdbx_seq_one_letter_code
_entity_poly.pdbx_strand_id
1 'polypeptide(L)'
;YVLMRIAAGSQWVRAAISDPTMRATCLRYVSGIAVVQAAWVCWGLFAPEHLRIPLFVVIALADLSVPVFAERVAPTSWHPQHIAERYGLFTLIVLGESILASANSIIGGAEEADHTGTMIGIAVSALVIVAAVWWIYFDQEQECKDTSLRSTLLWGYSHYFIFAAVAAISAGFEIAVDEGLGKSHLSSTVAAFTITVPFAIYLVLAWLVLLLQRRDTILNIGLPTIAVASVAISTLPHTLYWLAGLAALAAALVTWRRVEDTESS
;
A
#
# COMPACT_ATOMS: atom_id res chain seq x y z
N TYR A 1 -16.49 7.55 0.87
CA TYR A 1 -16.61 6.54 -0.18
C TYR A 1 -17.69 6.87 -1.22
N VAL A 2 -18.99 6.94 -0.86
CA VAL A 2 -20.10 7.17 -1.82
C VAL A 2 -19.89 8.43 -2.69
N LEU A 3 -19.48 9.56 -2.08
CA LEU A 3 -19.22 10.81 -2.81
C LEU A 3 -18.14 10.65 -3.89
N MET A 4 -17.04 9.94 -3.58
CA MET A 4 -15.96 9.66 -4.53
C MET A 4 -16.46 8.83 -5.72
N ARG A 5 -17.35 7.86 -5.45
CA ARG A 5 -17.94 6.98 -6.47
C ARG A 5 -18.93 7.69 -7.37
N ILE A 6 -19.73 8.61 -6.81
CA ILE A 6 -20.61 9.48 -7.60
C ILE A 6 -19.77 10.36 -8.53
N ALA A 7 -18.67 10.94 -8.02
CA ALA A 7 -17.75 11.71 -8.85
C ALA A 7 -17.11 10.85 -9.95
N ALA A 8 -16.65 9.63 -9.65
CA ALA A 8 -16.10 8.73 -10.65
C ALA A 8 -17.14 8.35 -11.72
N GLY A 9 -18.36 8.00 -11.31
CA GLY A 9 -19.47 7.70 -12.22
C GLY A 9 -19.82 8.89 -13.12
N SER A 10 -19.83 10.12 -12.58
CA SER A 10 -20.11 11.32 -13.38
C SER A 10 -19.01 11.61 -14.41
N GLN A 11 -17.74 11.34 -14.11
CA GLN A 11 -16.66 11.43 -15.10
C GLN A 11 -16.84 10.41 -16.24
N TRP A 12 -17.28 9.18 -15.94
CA TRP A 12 -17.58 8.19 -16.99
C TRP A 12 -18.79 8.55 -17.83
N VAL A 13 -19.83 9.17 -17.23
CA VAL A 13 -20.95 9.73 -18.00
C VAL A 13 -20.46 10.83 -18.92
N ARG A 14 -19.63 11.76 -18.43
CA ARG A 14 -19.02 12.81 -19.27
C ARG A 14 -18.22 12.21 -20.43
N ALA A 15 -17.37 11.23 -20.16
CA ALA A 15 -16.61 10.53 -21.19
C ALA A 15 -17.51 9.85 -22.24
N ALA A 16 -18.60 9.20 -21.80
CA ALA A 16 -19.57 8.57 -22.70
C ALA A 16 -20.30 9.58 -23.63
N ILE A 17 -20.46 10.82 -23.17
CA ILE A 17 -21.06 11.91 -23.96
C ILE A 17 -20.04 12.50 -24.92
N SER A 18 -18.79 12.70 -24.48
CA SER A 18 -17.73 13.35 -25.25
C SER A 18 -17.10 12.46 -26.33
N ASP A 19 -17.08 11.15 -26.15
CA ASP A 19 -16.51 10.21 -27.13
C ASP A 19 -17.53 9.12 -27.50
N PRO A 20 -18.23 9.27 -28.65
CA PRO A 20 -19.19 8.27 -29.13
C PRO A 20 -18.57 6.90 -29.41
N THR A 21 -17.28 6.84 -29.76
CA THR A 21 -16.60 5.58 -30.10
C THR A 21 -16.37 4.71 -28.86
N MET A 22 -16.09 5.34 -27.71
CA MET A 22 -15.87 4.67 -26.43
C MET A 22 -17.12 4.60 -25.54
N ARG A 23 -18.27 5.05 -26.05
CA ARG A 23 -19.53 5.16 -25.29
C ARG A 23 -19.97 3.86 -24.63
N ALA A 24 -19.84 2.73 -25.33
CA ALA A 24 -20.24 1.43 -24.80
C ALA A 24 -19.39 1.02 -23.59
N THR A 25 -18.06 1.18 -23.65
CA THR A 25 -17.15 0.93 -22.52
C THR A 25 -17.46 1.88 -21.35
N CYS A 26 -17.64 3.17 -21.62
CA CYS A 26 -17.92 4.17 -20.59
C CYS A 26 -19.25 3.89 -19.87
N LEU A 27 -20.32 3.54 -20.59
CA LEU A 27 -21.61 3.19 -19.98
C LEU A 27 -21.53 1.90 -19.15
N ARG A 28 -20.71 0.93 -19.55
CA ARG A 28 -20.44 -0.25 -18.72
C ARG A 28 -19.76 0.14 -17.41
N TYR A 29 -18.77 1.03 -17.45
CA TYR A 29 -18.17 1.59 -16.24
C TYR A 29 -19.19 2.29 -15.33
N VAL A 30 -20.05 3.14 -15.88
CA VAL A 30 -21.14 3.80 -15.13
C VAL A 30 -22.04 2.76 -14.46
N SER A 31 -22.51 1.76 -15.22
CA SER A 31 -23.41 0.73 -14.72
C SER A 31 -22.75 -0.14 -13.65
N GLY A 32 -21.50 -0.58 -13.86
CA GLY A 32 -20.77 -1.40 -12.90
C GLY A 32 -20.51 -0.65 -11.60
N ILE A 33 -20.06 0.61 -11.68
CA ILE A 33 -19.86 1.47 -10.51
C ILE A 33 -21.17 1.66 -9.76
N ALA A 34 -22.28 1.95 -10.46
CA ALA A 34 -23.58 2.18 -9.82
C ALA A 34 -24.12 0.92 -9.12
N VAL A 35 -24.05 -0.25 -9.78
CA VAL A 35 -24.51 -1.53 -9.22
C VAL A 35 -23.69 -1.90 -7.98
N VAL A 36 -22.37 -1.81 -8.07
CA VAL A 36 -21.48 -2.12 -6.95
C VAL A 36 -21.65 -1.11 -5.81
N GLN A 37 -21.83 0.18 -6.13
CA GLN A 37 -22.10 1.21 -5.12
C GLN A 37 -23.42 0.95 -4.39
N ALA A 38 -24.48 0.54 -5.10
CA ALA A 38 -25.74 0.15 -4.50
C ALA A 38 -25.56 -1.09 -3.61
N ALA A 39 -24.79 -2.10 -4.06
CA ALA A 39 -24.48 -3.28 -3.27
C ALA A 39 -23.73 -2.92 -1.98
N TRP A 40 -22.74 -2.02 -2.03
CA TRP A 40 -22.03 -1.53 -0.85
C TRP A 40 -22.96 -0.81 0.15
N VAL A 41 -23.89 0.02 -0.34
CA VAL A 41 -24.87 0.70 0.53
C VAL A 41 -25.84 -0.31 1.15
N CYS A 42 -26.37 -1.23 0.35
CA CYS A 42 -27.25 -2.29 0.86
C CYS A 42 -26.54 -3.17 1.88
N TRP A 43 -25.26 -3.51 1.65
CA TRP A 43 -24.44 -4.24 2.60
C TRP A 43 -24.26 -3.47 3.91
N GLY A 44 -23.90 -2.19 3.85
CA GLY A 44 -23.71 -1.37 5.05
C GLY A 44 -24.99 -1.19 5.87
N LEU A 45 -26.16 -1.14 5.22
CA LEU A 45 -27.45 -0.92 5.88
C LEU A 45 -28.14 -2.20 6.34
N PHE A 46 -28.01 -3.29 5.60
CA PHE A 46 -28.87 -4.47 5.75
C PHE A 46 -28.12 -5.80 5.92
N ALA A 47 -26.79 -5.85 5.81
CA ALA A 47 -26.06 -7.12 5.90
C ALA A 47 -26.15 -7.74 7.30
N PRO A 48 -26.66 -8.99 7.42
CA PRO A 48 -26.62 -9.73 8.67
C PRO A 48 -25.18 -9.95 9.14
N GLU A 49 -24.94 -9.92 10.46
CA GLU A 49 -23.58 -9.97 11.03
C GLU A 49 -22.76 -11.17 10.53
N HIS A 50 -23.35 -12.37 10.50
CA HIS A 50 -22.69 -13.59 10.03
C HIS A 50 -22.36 -13.58 8.53
N LEU A 51 -23.05 -12.76 7.73
CA LEU A 51 -22.81 -12.61 6.29
C LEU A 51 -21.97 -11.37 5.95
N ARG A 52 -21.66 -10.50 6.91
CA ARG A 52 -20.95 -9.25 6.62
C ARG A 52 -19.61 -9.51 5.93
N ILE A 53 -18.79 -10.41 6.46
CA ILE A 53 -17.47 -10.72 5.86
C ILE A 53 -17.62 -11.42 4.50
N PRO A 54 -18.40 -12.52 4.36
CA PRO A 54 -18.61 -13.14 3.05
C PRO A 54 -19.14 -12.18 1.98
N LEU A 55 -20.16 -11.37 2.31
CA LEU A 55 -20.72 -10.39 1.39
C LEU A 55 -19.73 -9.28 1.07
N PHE A 56 -18.94 -8.82 2.04
CA PHE A 56 -17.87 -7.85 1.80
C PHE A 56 -16.91 -8.38 0.74
N VAL A 57 -16.44 -9.62 0.87
CA VAL A 57 -15.52 -10.24 -0.09
C VAL A 57 -16.18 -10.34 -1.47
N VAL A 58 -17.43 -10.80 -1.56
CA VAL A 58 -18.15 -10.91 -2.83
C VAL A 58 -18.32 -9.54 -3.51
N ILE A 59 -18.71 -8.51 -2.76
CA ILE A 59 -18.92 -7.17 -3.32
C ILE A 59 -17.57 -6.55 -3.70
N ALA A 60 -16.52 -6.74 -2.92
CA ALA A 60 -15.17 -6.29 -3.26
C ALA A 60 -14.65 -6.95 -4.54
N LEU A 61 -14.86 -8.26 -4.71
CA LEU A 61 -14.51 -8.95 -5.95
C LEU A 61 -15.34 -8.44 -7.14
N ALA A 62 -16.63 -8.18 -6.95
CA ALA A 62 -17.46 -7.57 -7.98
C ALA A 62 -16.93 -6.17 -8.35
N ASP A 63 -16.51 -5.38 -7.37
CA ASP A 63 -15.91 -4.05 -7.54
C ASP A 63 -14.64 -4.10 -8.40
N LEU A 64 -13.71 -4.98 -8.04
CA LEU A 64 -12.46 -5.22 -8.78
C LEU A 64 -12.71 -5.81 -10.18
N SER A 65 -13.87 -6.41 -10.42
CA SER A 65 -14.22 -6.96 -11.73
C SER A 65 -14.80 -5.93 -12.71
N VAL A 66 -15.18 -4.72 -12.25
CA VAL A 66 -15.81 -3.70 -13.10
C VAL A 66 -14.95 -3.33 -14.31
N PRO A 67 -13.63 -3.04 -14.18
CA PRO A 67 -12.78 -2.78 -15.34
C PRO A 67 -12.70 -3.96 -16.31
N VAL A 68 -12.60 -5.19 -15.78
CA VAL A 68 -12.57 -6.43 -16.57
C VAL A 68 -13.85 -6.61 -17.38
N PHE A 69 -15.00 -6.22 -16.84
CA PHE A 69 -16.28 -6.27 -17.54
C PHE A 69 -16.43 -5.14 -18.57
N ALA A 70 -16.04 -3.91 -18.20
CA ALA A 70 -16.21 -2.74 -19.03
C ALA A 70 -15.30 -2.77 -20.27
N GLU A 71 -14.02 -3.10 -20.09
CA GLU A 71 -13.00 -3.04 -21.14
C GLU A 71 -13.02 -4.22 -22.11
N ARG A 72 -13.90 -5.22 -21.88
CA ARG A 72 -14.15 -6.29 -22.86
C ARG A 72 -14.68 -5.79 -24.20
N VAL A 73 -15.28 -4.60 -24.26
CA VAL A 73 -15.78 -4.01 -25.52
C VAL A 73 -14.64 -3.36 -26.29
N ALA A 74 -13.97 -2.42 -25.62
CA ALA A 74 -12.85 -1.68 -26.15
C ALA A 74 -11.98 -1.24 -24.95
N PRO A 75 -10.66 -1.47 -25.01
CA PRO A 75 -9.74 -1.03 -23.96
C PRO A 75 -9.67 0.49 -23.93
N THR A 76 -9.51 1.06 -22.74
CA THR A 76 -9.39 2.52 -22.60
C THR A 76 -7.97 2.98 -22.95
N SER A 77 -7.83 4.19 -23.48
CA SER A 77 -6.52 4.79 -23.69
C SER A 77 -5.99 5.33 -22.36
N TRP A 78 -4.78 4.93 -22.00
CA TRP A 78 -4.08 5.41 -20.81
C TRP A 78 -2.61 5.64 -21.14
N HIS A 79 -2.01 6.58 -20.43
CA HIS A 79 -0.58 6.88 -20.56
C HIS A 79 0.12 6.28 -19.33
N PRO A 80 0.99 5.27 -19.51
CA PRO A 80 1.64 4.58 -18.39
C PRO A 80 2.36 5.53 -17.44
N GLN A 81 3.05 6.53 -18.00
CA GLN A 81 3.79 7.53 -17.25
C GLN A 81 2.88 8.34 -16.30
N HIS A 82 1.69 8.77 -16.73
CA HIS A 82 0.78 9.53 -15.87
C HIS A 82 0.13 8.66 -14.78
N ILE A 83 -0.04 7.35 -15.01
CA ILE A 83 -0.55 6.45 -13.98
C ILE A 83 0.53 6.18 -12.94
N ALA A 84 1.76 5.91 -13.39
CA ALA A 84 2.95 5.81 -12.53
C ALA A 84 3.10 7.05 -11.65
N GLU A 85 3.01 8.25 -12.24
CA GLU A 85 3.04 9.52 -11.53
C GLU A 85 1.95 9.61 -10.46
N ARG A 86 0.69 9.28 -10.80
CA ARG A 86 -0.44 9.31 -9.86
C ARG A 86 -0.28 8.32 -8.70
N TYR A 87 0.23 7.13 -8.95
CA TYR A 87 0.51 6.14 -7.89
C TYR A 87 1.70 6.58 -7.03
N GLY A 88 2.71 7.20 -7.62
CA GLY A 88 3.77 7.92 -6.90
C GLY A 88 3.20 8.96 -5.94
N LEU A 89 2.40 9.89 -6.45
CA LEU A 89 1.78 10.95 -5.65
C LEU A 89 0.86 10.37 -4.56
N PHE A 90 0.09 9.33 -4.85
CA PHE A 90 -0.74 8.68 -3.85
C PHE A 90 0.09 8.01 -2.75
N THR A 91 1.21 7.36 -3.11
CA THR A 91 2.15 6.79 -2.14
C THR A 91 2.73 7.86 -1.23
N LEU A 92 3.09 9.03 -1.77
CA LEU A 92 3.54 10.16 -0.96
C LEU A 92 2.47 10.65 0.01
N ILE A 93 1.20 10.69 -0.41
CA ILE A 93 0.09 11.05 0.48
C ILE A 93 -0.03 10.03 1.63
N VAL A 94 0.00 8.73 1.32
CA VAL A 94 -0.09 7.68 2.36
C VAL A 94 1.10 7.73 3.31
N LEU A 95 2.32 7.94 2.80
CA LEU A 95 3.52 8.10 3.62
C LEU A 95 3.46 9.36 4.48
N GLY A 96 2.98 10.47 3.91
CA GLY A 96 2.79 11.73 4.64
C GLY A 96 1.80 11.59 5.78
N GLU A 97 0.67 10.92 5.54
CA GLU A 97 -0.31 10.58 6.59
C GLU A 97 0.32 9.69 7.66
N SER A 98 1.16 8.72 7.25
CA SER A 98 1.86 7.83 8.18
C SER A 98 2.81 8.59 9.11
N ILE A 99 3.55 9.56 8.58
CA ILE A 99 4.43 10.44 9.37
C ILE A 99 3.61 11.30 10.32
N LEU A 100 2.51 11.90 9.83
CA LEU A 100 1.65 12.76 10.64
C LEU A 100 0.99 11.99 11.80
N ALA A 101 0.42 10.82 11.52
CA ALA A 101 -0.19 9.95 12.54
C ALA A 101 0.83 9.50 13.59
N SER A 102 2.03 9.10 13.15
CA SER A 102 3.13 8.74 14.05
C SER A 102 3.53 9.92 14.93
N ALA A 103 3.73 11.10 14.33
CA ALA A 103 4.12 12.31 15.04
C ALA A 103 3.08 12.71 16.11
N ASN A 104 1.80 12.71 15.76
CA ASN A 104 0.72 13.01 16.71
C ASN A 104 0.68 12.03 17.88
N SER A 105 0.84 10.73 17.60
CA SER A 105 0.87 9.69 18.64
C SER A 105 2.06 9.87 19.58
N ILE A 106 3.23 10.18 19.02
CA ILE A 106 4.47 10.43 19.79
C ILE A 106 4.36 11.69 20.64
N ILE A 107 3.83 12.79 20.09
CA ILE A 107 3.65 14.06 20.82
C ILE A 107 2.70 13.84 21.99
N GLY A 108 1.55 13.17 21.76
CA GLY A 108 0.60 12.84 22.82
C GLY A 108 1.19 11.93 23.91
N GLY A 109 2.11 11.03 23.55
CA GLY A 109 2.82 10.18 24.52
C GLY A 109 3.97 10.88 25.25
N ALA A 110 4.65 11.82 24.62
CA ALA A 110 5.80 12.54 25.19
C ALA A 110 5.41 13.56 26.26
N GLU A 111 4.14 13.95 26.35
CA GLU A 111 3.61 14.74 27.46
C GLU A 111 3.71 13.99 28.81
N GLU A 112 3.91 12.67 28.79
CA GLU A 112 4.20 11.84 29.97
C GLU A 112 5.73 11.77 30.20
N ALA A 113 6.23 12.55 31.15
CA ALA A 113 7.67 12.79 31.36
C ALA A 113 8.54 11.53 31.45
N ASP A 114 8.02 10.43 32.01
CA ASP A 114 8.74 9.17 32.22
C ASP A 114 9.03 8.38 30.93
N HIS A 115 8.38 8.70 29.80
CA HIS A 115 8.47 7.92 28.55
C HIS A 115 9.21 8.63 27.40
N THR A 116 9.77 9.83 27.64
CA THR A 116 10.37 10.68 26.61
C THR A 116 11.43 9.94 25.76
N GLY A 117 12.34 9.19 26.40
CA GLY A 117 13.39 8.45 25.71
C GLY A 117 12.84 7.35 24.79
N THR A 118 11.85 6.60 25.25
CA THR A 118 11.17 5.55 24.48
C THR A 118 10.45 6.15 23.27
N MET A 119 9.75 7.27 23.48
CA MET A 119 9.02 7.99 22.41
C MET A 119 9.96 8.48 21.31
N ILE A 120 11.12 9.04 21.67
CA ILE A 120 12.17 9.43 20.69
C ILE A 120 12.64 8.21 19.91
N GLY A 121 12.90 7.07 20.59
CA GLY A 121 13.32 5.85 19.92
C GLY A 121 12.28 5.34 18.90
N ILE A 122 10.99 5.34 19.28
CA ILE A 122 9.90 4.97 18.39
C ILE A 122 9.82 5.94 17.20
N ALA A 123 9.95 7.25 17.45
CA ALA A 123 9.95 8.28 16.41
C ALA A 123 11.05 8.06 15.36
N VAL A 124 12.29 7.86 15.83
CA VAL A 124 13.43 7.62 14.95
C VAL A 124 13.24 6.33 14.15
N SER A 125 12.74 5.27 14.79
CA SER A 125 12.50 3.99 14.12
C SER A 125 11.42 4.09 13.05
N ALA A 126 10.30 4.76 13.36
CA ALA A 126 9.22 5.01 12.41
C ALA A 126 9.72 5.84 11.22
N LEU A 127 10.49 6.91 11.48
CA LEU A 127 11.09 7.73 10.42
C LEU A 127 12.02 6.92 9.52
N VAL A 128 12.88 6.07 10.09
CA VAL A 128 13.78 5.20 9.31
C VAL A 128 12.99 4.21 8.46
N ILE A 129 11.96 3.58 9.01
CA ILE A 129 11.11 2.61 8.28
C ILE A 129 10.38 3.32 7.14
N VAL A 130 9.75 4.47 7.39
CA VAL A 130 9.04 5.25 6.37
C VAL A 130 10.01 5.74 5.29
N ALA A 131 11.19 6.23 5.67
CA ALA A 131 12.22 6.65 4.73
C ALA A 131 12.70 5.48 3.86
N ALA A 132 12.89 4.29 4.44
CA ALA A 132 13.26 3.10 3.69
C ALA A 132 12.16 2.67 2.70
N VAL A 133 10.89 2.68 3.12
CA VAL A 133 9.73 2.43 2.25
C VAL A 133 9.69 3.44 1.10
N TRP A 134 9.90 4.72 1.38
CA TRP A 134 9.98 5.75 0.35
C TRP A 134 11.12 5.46 -0.64
N TRP A 135 12.32 5.17 -0.12
CA TRP A 135 13.51 4.95 -0.93
C TRP A 135 13.38 3.75 -1.86
N ILE A 136 12.85 2.63 -1.34
CA ILE A 136 12.62 1.41 -2.12
C ILE A 136 11.55 1.63 -3.19
N TYR A 137 10.48 2.35 -2.86
CA TYR A 137 9.37 2.59 -3.79
C TYR A 137 9.76 3.50 -4.96
N PHE A 138 10.60 4.52 -4.70
CA PHE A 138 11.05 5.50 -5.69
C PHE A 138 12.43 5.19 -6.31
N ASP A 139 12.97 3.98 -6.09
CA ASP A 139 14.27 3.59 -6.68
C ASP A 139 14.25 3.59 -8.21
N GLN A 140 13.12 3.23 -8.82
CA GLN A 140 12.96 3.07 -10.26
C GLN A 140 11.73 3.82 -10.79
N GLU A 141 11.80 4.22 -12.06
CA GLU A 141 10.65 4.74 -12.79
C GLU A 141 9.59 3.64 -12.95
N GLN A 142 8.36 3.92 -12.52
CA GLN A 142 7.29 2.94 -12.34
C GLN A 142 6.54 2.65 -13.65
N GLU A 143 7.23 2.58 -14.78
CA GLU A 143 6.58 2.40 -16.07
C GLU A 143 6.15 0.93 -16.29
N CYS A 144 4.85 0.72 -16.49
CA CYS A 144 4.33 -0.56 -16.95
C CYS A 144 4.74 -0.77 -18.42
N LYS A 145 5.82 -1.52 -18.64
CA LYS A 145 6.41 -1.77 -19.98
C LYS A 145 5.55 -2.67 -20.88
N ASP A 146 4.71 -3.53 -20.29
CA ASP A 146 3.75 -4.37 -21.04
C ASP A 146 2.36 -3.71 -21.03
N THR A 147 1.82 -3.48 -22.22
CA THR A 147 0.52 -2.85 -22.45
C THR A 147 -0.64 -3.85 -22.51
N SER A 148 -0.38 -5.14 -22.29
CA SER A 148 -1.43 -6.14 -22.20
C SER A 148 -2.40 -5.84 -21.05
N LEU A 149 -3.71 -5.98 -21.29
CA LEU A 149 -4.76 -5.71 -20.29
C LEU A 149 -4.48 -6.48 -18.98
N ARG A 150 -3.98 -7.71 -19.08
CA ARG A 150 -3.63 -8.53 -17.91
C ARG A 150 -2.47 -7.92 -17.11
N SER A 151 -1.40 -7.48 -17.78
CA SER A 151 -0.27 -6.84 -17.10
C SER A 151 -0.67 -5.52 -16.46
N THR A 152 -1.43 -4.68 -17.17
CA THR A 152 -1.93 -3.40 -16.64
C THR A 152 -2.80 -3.59 -15.40
N LEU A 153 -3.74 -4.54 -15.45
CA LEU A 153 -4.60 -4.82 -14.30
C LEU A 153 -3.82 -5.42 -13.14
N LEU A 154 -2.88 -6.34 -13.41
CA LEU A 154 -2.05 -6.92 -12.36
C LEU A 154 -1.17 -5.86 -11.70
N TRP A 155 -0.53 -5.00 -12.48
CA TRP A 155 0.30 -3.91 -11.99
C TRP A 155 -0.53 -2.91 -11.19
N GLY A 156 -1.69 -2.49 -11.71
CA GLY A 156 -2.62 -1.59 -11.02
C GLY A 156 -3.15 -2.14 -9.70
N TYR A 157 -3.62 -3.40 -9.69
CA TYR A 157 -4.15 -4.01 -8.48
C TYR A 157 -3.07 -4.38 -7.47
N SER A 158 -1.84 -4.66 -7.89
CA SER A 158 -0.75 -4.91 -6.96
C SER A 158 -0.42 -3.67 -6.12
N HIS A 159 -0.54 -2.47 -6.69
CA HIS A 159 -0.33 -1.21 -5.96
C HIS A 159 -1.35 -0.99 -4.84
N TYR A 160 -2.58 -1.50 -4.98
CA TYR A 160 -3.56 -1.46 -3.90
C TYR A 160 -3.03 -2.16 -2.63
N PHE A 161 -2.36 -3.30 -2.79
CA PHE A 161 -1.75 -4.02 -1.68
C PHE A 161 -0.51 -3.32 -1.13
N ILE A 162 0.27 -2.62 -1.97
CA ILE A 162 1.37 -1.77 -1.51
C ILE A 162 0.81 -0.66 -0.62
N PHE A 163 -0.21 0.08 -1.06
CA PHE A 163 -0.81 1.15 -0.27
C PHE A 163 -1.42 0.64 1.03
N ALA A 164 -2.11 -0.50 0.99
CA ALA A 164 -2.67 -1.13 2.18
C ALA A 164 -1.58 -1.56 3.17
N ALA A 165 -0.46 -2.10 2.69
CA ALA A 165 0.67 -2.46 3.53
C ALA A 165 1.29 -1.21 4.19
N VAL A 166 1.54 -0.13 3.43
CA VAL A 166 2.07 1.12 3.98
C VAL A 166 1.11 1.73 5.01
N ALA A 167 -0.19 1.77 4.72
CA ALA A 167 -1.20 2.24 5.68
C ALA A 167 -1.25 1.37 6.95
N ALA A 168 -1.08 0.05 6.83
CA ALA A 168 -1.04 -0.84 7.97
C ALA A 168 0.24 -0.66 8.82
N ILE A 169 1.39 -0.35 8.21
CA ILE A 169 2.60 0.05 8.94
C ILE A 169 2.31 1.27 9.82
N SER A 170 1.59 2.27 9.28
CA SER A 170 1.17 3.45 10.05
C SER A 170 0.36 3.11 11.28
N ALA A 171 -0.69 2.29 11.14
CA ALA A 171 -1.50 1.84 12.27
C ALA A 171 -0.67 1.06 13.29
N GLY A 172 0.32 0.28 12.82
CA GLY A 172 1.25 -0.40 13.70
C GLY A 172 2.13 0.54 14.53
N PHE A 173 2.53 1.71 14.01
CA PHE A 173 3.26 2.70 14.79
C PHE A 173 2.45 3.25 15.97
N GLU A 174 1.15 3.48 15.79
CA GLU A 174 0.26 3.87 16.89
C GLU A 174 0.24 2.79 17.98
N ILE A 175 0.15 1.52 17.58
CA ILE A 175 0.20 0.38 18.50
C ILE A 175 1.55 0.30 19.24
N ALA A 176 2.66 0.60 18.56
CA ALA A 176 3.99 0.62 19.19
C ALA A 176 4.13 1.78 20.20
N VAL A 177 3.51 2.93 19.94
CA VAL A 177 3.42 4.02 20.91
C VAL A 177 2.61 3.59 22.14
N ASP A 178 1.43 3.01 21.93
CA ASP A 178 0.59 2.50 23.02
C ASP A 178 1.31 1.43 23.86
N GLU A 179 2.09 0.55 23.23
CA GLU A 179 2.94 -0.42 23.94
C GLU A 179 4.03 0.29 24.75
N GLY A 180 4.72 1.27 24.16
CA GLY A 180 5.76 2.05 24.83
C GLY A 180 5.27 2.87 26.02
N LEU A 181 3.99 3.23 26.04
CA LEU A 181 3.31 3.91 27.15
C LEU A 181 2.66 2.93 28.15
N GLY A 182 2.73 1.62 27.91
CA GLY A 182 2.06 0.62 28.74
C GLY A 182 0.53 0.62 28.66
N LYS A 183 -0.04 1.24 27.62
CA LYS A 183 -1.48 1.37 27.37
C LYS A 183 -2.04 0.30 26.43
N SER A 184 -1.16 -0.41 25.71
CA SER A 184 -1.58 -1.47 24.79
C SER A 184 -2.22 -2.65 25.52
N HIS A 185 -3.38 -3.08 25.02
CA HIS A 185 -4.04 -4.31 25.46
C HIS A 185 -3.52 -5.57 24.73
N LEU A 186 -2.61 -5.40 23.78
CA LEU A 186 -2.02 -6.48 23.01
C LEU A 186 -0.79 -7.02 23.71
N SER A 187 -0.49 -8.31 23.50
CA SER A 187 0.83 -8.83 23.87
C SER A 187 1.90 -8.23 22.97
N SER A 188 3.12 -8.05 23.48
CA SER A 188 4.24 -7.46 22.74
C SER A 188 4.49 -8.14 21.38
N THR A 189 4.30 -9.45 21.29
CA THR A 189 4.45 -10.19 20.03
C THR A 189 3.34 -9.85 19.02
N VAL A 190 2.10 -9.69 19.48
CA VAL A 190 0.98 -9.31 18.61
C VAL A 190 1.11 -7.86 18.17
N ALA A 191 1.55 -6.97 19.07
CA ALA A 191 1.90 -5.60 18.73
C ALA A 191 3.03 -5.54 17.71
N ALA A 192 4.10 -6.34 17.86
CA ALA A 192 5.16 -6.45 16.88
C ALA A 192 4.68 -6.91 15.50
N PHE A 193 3.73 -7.86 15.43
CA PHE A 193 3.16 -8.32 14.17
C PHE A 193 2.40 -7.25 13.39
N THR A 194 1.87 -6.22 14.06
CA THR A 194 1.10 -5.16 13.38
C THR A 194 1.98 -4.27 12.50
N ILE A 195 3.30 -4.23 12.72
CA ILE A 195 4.25 -3.50 11.85
C ILE A 195 5.07 -4.48 11.00
N THR A 196 5.59 -5.55 11.60
CA THR A 196 6.52 -6.47 10.92
C THR A 196 5.87 -7.22 9.74
N VAL A 197 4.61 -7.64 9.87
CA VAL A 197 3.89 -8.33 8.79
C VAL A 197 3.57 -7.37 7.64
N PRO A 198 2.96 -6.19 7.86
CA PRO A 198 2.78 -5.21 6.78
C PRO A 198 4.09 -4.79 6.11
N PHE A 199 5.17 -4.60 6.86
CA PHE A 199 6.48 -4.29 6.29
C PHE A 199 7.02 -5.41 5.39
N ALA A 200 6.91 -6.67 5.83
CA ALA A 200 7.32 -7.81 5.01
C ALA A 200 6.46 -7.95 3.74
N ILE A 201 5.14 -7.74 3.85
CA ILE A 201 4.23 -7.71 2.69
C ILE A 201 4.64 -6.59 1.73
N TYR A 202 4.90 -5.39 2.24
CA TYR A 202 5.39 -4.27 1.43
C TYR A 202 6.69 -4.65 0.70
N LEU A 203 7.69 -5.23 1.39
CA LEU A 203 8.95 -5.63 0.78
C LEU A 203 8.76 -6.67 -0.33
N VAL A 204 7.93 -7.69 -0.10
CA VAL A 204 7.64 -8.72 -1.10
C VAL A 204 6.93 -8.13 -2.31
N LEU A 205 5.95 -7.24 -2.11
CA LEU A 205 5.23 -6.59 -3.20
C LEU A 205 6.12 -5.62 -3.97
N ALA A 206 6.91 -4.80 -3.28
CA ALA A 206 7.88 -3.91 -3.91
C ALA A 206 8.92 -4.72 -4.71
N TRP A 207 9.40 -5.84 -4.16
CA TRP A 207 10.27 -6.75 -4.88
C TRP A 207 9.60 -7.31 -6.14
N LEU A 208 8.43 -7.93 -6.03
CA LEU A 208 7.75 -8.56 -7.16
C LEU A 208 7.33 -7.59 -8.26
N VAL A 209 6.85 -6.40 -7.87
CA VAL A 209 6.23 -5.43 -8.78
C VAL A 209 7.26 -4.45 -9.34
N LEU A 210 8.21 -3.99 -8.53
CA LEU A 210 9.11 -2.88 -8.87
C LEU A 210 10.52 -3.37 -9.23
N LEU A 211 11.05 -4.37 -8.53
CA LEU A 211 12.48 -4.70 -8.59
C LEU A 211 12.81 -6.03 -9.29
N LEU A 212 11.86 -6.96 -9.39
CA LEU A 212 12.07 -8.27 -9.98
C LEU A 212 12.55 -8.19 -11.44
N GLN A 213 12.13 -7.13 -12.16
CA GLN A 213 12.52 -6.89 -13.54
C GLN A 213 14.00 -6.58 -13.72
N ARG A 214 14.71 -6.16 -12.66
CA ARG A 214 16.17 -5.93 -12.71
C ARG A 214 16.96 -7.22 -12.92
N ARG A 215 16.34 -8.40 -12.68
CA ARG A 215 16.97 -9.74 -12.77
C ARG A 215 18.27 -9.85 -11.96
N ASP A 216 18.38 -9.05 -10.91
CA ASP A 216 19.51 -9.03 -10.01
C ASP A 216 19.38 -10.16 -8.97
N THR A 217 20.32 -11.09 -8.97
CA THR A 217 20.31 -12.25 -8.05
C THR A 217 20.43 -11.84 -6.58
N ILE A 218 21.19 -10.78 -6.27
CA ILE A 218 21.37 -10.31 -4.89
C ILE A 218 20.08 -9.69 -4.39
N LEU A 219 19.39 -8.87 -5.18
CA LEU A 219 18.07 -8.33 -4.80
C LEU A 219 17.02 -9.43 -4.67
N ASN A 220 17.05 -10.42 -5.57
CA ASN A 220 16.09 -11.53 -5.58
C ASN A 220 16.23 -12.48 -4.39
N ILE A 221 17.38 -12.52 -3.73
CA ILE A 221 17.59 -13.28 -2.50
C ILE A 221 17.45 -12.36 -1.29
N GLY A 222 18.09 -11.19 -1.35
CA GLY A 222 18.20 -10.25 -0.23
C GLY A 222 16.86 -9.71 0.24
N LEU A 223 16.00 -9.22 -0.66
CA LEU A 223 14.72 -8.63 -0.25
C LEU A 223 13.74 -9.65 0.35
N PRO A 224 13.53 -10.84 -0.25
CA PRO A 224 12.73 -11.88 0.40
C PRO A 224 13.33 -12.35 1.73
N THR A 225 14.66 -12.45 1.83
CA THR A 225 15.33 -12.83 3.08
C THR A 225 15.10 -11.79 4.17
N ILE A 226 15.22 -10.49 3.85
CA ILE A 226 14.93 -9.41 4.79
C ILE A 226 13.45 -9.42 5.18
N ALA A 227 12.53 -9.65 4.24
CA ALA A 227 11.10 -9.76 4.55
C ALA A 227 10.79 -10.91 5.53
N VAL A 228 11.39 -12.09 5.33
CA VAL A 228 11.25 -13.21 6.28
C VAL A 228 11.88 -12.87 7.63
N ALA A 229 13.07 -12.25 7.62
CA ALA A 229 13.73 -11.80 8.85
C ALA A 229 12.88 -10.79 9.62
N SER A 230 12.21 -9.85 8.94
CA SER A 230 11.32 -8.86 9.56
C SER A 230 10.19 -9.50 10.36
N VAL A 231 9.62 -10.61 9.88
CA VAL A 231 8.58 -11.36 10.64
C VAL A 231 9.21 -12.25 11.72
N ALA A 232 10.39 -12.80 11.48
CA ALA A 232 11.07 -13.65 12.46
C ALA A 232 11.50 -12.89 13.72
N ILE A 233 11.80 -11.59 13.61
CA ILE A 233 12.19 -10.75 14.76
C ILE A 233 11.02 -10.35 15.66
N SER A 234 9.76 -10.65 15.32
CA SER A 234 8.56 -10.20 16.07
C SER A 234 8.46 -10.77 17.48
N THR A 235 9.22 -11.82 17.81
CA THR A 235 9.31 -12.37 19.17
C THR A 235 10.47 -11.77 19.98
N LEU A 236 11.32 -10.95 19.37
CA LEU A 236 12.49 -10.37 20.02
C LEU A 236 12.11 -9.10 20.79
N PRO A 237 12.76 -8.83 21.94
CA PRO A 237 12.54 -7.58 22.65
C PRO A 237 12.97 -6.39 21.80
N HIS A 238 12.23 -5.30 21.91
CA HIS A 238 12.44 -4.07 21.14
C HIS A 238 12.42 -4.28 19.61
N THR A 239 11.48 -5.09 19.12
CA THR A 239 11.32 -5.44 17.69
C THR A 239 11.41 -4.22 16.76
N LEU A 240 10.83 -3.09 17.15
CA LEU A 240 10.79 -1.89 16.31
C LEU A 240 12.19 -1.38 15.91
N TYR A 241 13.17 -1.42 16.82
CA TYR A 241 14.55 -1.00 16.52
C TYR A 241 15.22 -1.95 15.53
N TRP A 242 15.02 -3.26 15.73
CA TRP A 242 15.52 -4.28 14.79
C TRP A 242 14.89 -4.14 13.41
N LEU A 243 13.59 -3.85 13.37
CA LEU A 243 12.87 -3.63 12.12
C LEU A 243 13.38 -2.38 11.39
N ALA A 244 13.65 -1.29 12.11
CA ALA A 244 14.28 -0.10 11.53
C ALA A 244 15.66 -0.41 10.95
N GLY A 245 16.47 -1.21 11.63
CA GLY A 245 17.75 -1.70 11.12
C GLY A 245 17.60 -2.52 9.83
N LEU A 246 16.65 -3.46 9.79
CA LEU A 246 16.34 -4.25 8.60
C LEU A 246 15.81 -3.39 7.44
N ALA A 247 15.00 -2.38 7.74
CA ALA A 247 14.48 -1.46 6.75
C ALA A 247 15.60 -0.61 6.13
N ALA A 248 16.50 -0.07 6.96
CA ALA A 248 17.68 0.64 6.51
C ALA A 248 18.59 -0.27 5.65
N LEU A 249 18.78 -1.52 6.05
CA LEU A 249 19.54 -2.50 5.28
C LEU A 249 18.91 -2.78 3.92
N ALA A 250 17.58 -2.92 3.84
CA ALA A 250 16.87 -3.12 2.58
C ALA A 250 17.04 -1.91 1.64
N ALA A 251 16.88 -0.70 2.16
CA ALA A 251 17.09 0.53 1.38
C ALA A 251 18.54 0.68 0.91
N ALA A 252 19.52 0.38 1.78
CA ALA A 252 20.94 0.40 1.43
C ALA A 252 21.27 -0.64 0.36
N LEU A 253 20.71 -1.85 0.45
CA LEU A 253 20.89 -2.91 -0.54
C LEU A 253 20.40 -2.48 -1.93
N VAL A 254 19.19 -1.90 -1.99
CA VAL A 254 18.60 -1.40 -3.24
C VAL A 254 19.46 -0.29 -3.85
N THR A 255 19.89 0.66 -3.01
CA THR A 255 20.71 1.81 -3.43
C THR A 255 22.07 1.37 -3.95
N TRP A 256 22.76 0.49 -3.22
CA TRP A 256 24.07 -0.02 -3.60
C TRP A 256 24.03 -0.68 -4.97
N ARG A 257 23.02 -1.51 -5.23
CA ARG A 257 22.87 -2.17 -6.54
C ARG A 257 22.53 -1.19 -7.65
N ARG A 258 21.79 -0.12 -7.37
CA ARG A 258 21.49 0.91 -8.39
C ARG A 258 22.75 1.66 -8.84
N VAL A 259 23.69 1.93 -7.94
CA VAL A 259 24.97 2.56 -8.28
C VAL A 259 25.78 1.64 -9.19
N GLU A 260 25.88 0.35 -8.88
CA GLU A 260 26.59 -0.63 -9.72
C GLU A 260 25.99 -0.74 -11.13
N ASP A 261 24.65 -0.75 -11.25
CA ASP A 261 23.98 -0.78 -12.56
C ASP A 261 24.38 0.45 -13.42
N THR A 262 24.49 1.62 -12.80
CA THR A 262 24.82 2.88 -13.49
C THR A 262 26.29 2.96 -13.92
N GLU A 263 27.21 2.37 -13.16
CA GLU A 263 28.64 2.32 -13.51
C GLU A 263 28.94 1.30 -14.62
N SER A 264 28.07 0.31 -14.81
CA SER A 264 28.24 -0.77 -15.80
C SER A 264 27.67 -0.47 -17.20
N SER A 265 26.89 0.60 -17.36
CA SER A 265 26.24 1.02 -18.61
C SER A 265 27.02 2.09 -19.35
#